data_AF-A0A7V8NUJ0-F1
#
_entry.id   AF-A0A7V8NUJ0-F1
#
_cell.length_a   1.000
_cell.length_b   1.000
_cell.length_c   1.000
_cell.angle_alpha   90.00
_cell.angle_beta   90.00
_cell.angle_gamma   90.00
#
_symmetry.space_group_name_H-M   'P 1'
#
loop_
_entity.id
_entity.type
_entity.pdbx_description
1 polymer ?
#
loop_
_entity_poly.entity_id
_entity_poly.type
_entity_poly.pdbx_seq_one_letter_code
_entity_poly.pdbx_strand_id
1 'polypeptide(L)'
;IDINSIAPAAFFDWRKEARSFDRLAAYAWQEVNLTGDGNPQKVNAFRISANLFETLGVQPQLGRGFVSEEQEPGKDQEIVLGHALWEQRYASDPQILGKNIKVDSKSYTVVGVMGKGFDFPLPAEAWIPLAMDLKERQSRDNRWLMVLGHLKPGVSFSEASAEMQAIAQREADAYPEANKGWQLRAALLPEFMTGTLTTQYTWLLMGAVAFVLLIACADVANVQFARVAGRSNEFAVRAALGGSRWRVIRQLLIESVLLSGCGAVLGLFLAQWAIQMILSHMPPDVARFVAGWKTIGLDSGAFLFTLAIVAISGVLSGIAPSLLASRENLAESLKESGRGSTSSRAHGRLRGALVVAEISLALVLLVGAGLLVQNFKGLLSVNESYSPRTLLTMNLTLPRKQYATPPQQLAFFEQVLQRLNGLPGAESAAIVTHVPYSEGGMVGEDIFSVQEHPATKRGEQQDAIVQNISPSYF
;
A
#
# COMPACT_ATOMS: atom_id res chain seq x y z
N ILE A 1 16.71 -4.77 -2.66
CA ILE A 1 17.31 -5.28 -1.40
C ILE A 1 16.29 -6.27 -0.90
N ASP A 2 16.60 -7.54 -1.10
CA ASP A 2 15.65 -8.63 -0.90
C ASP A 2 15.50 -8.93 0.58
N ILE A 3 14.27 -8.78 1.07
CA ILE A 3 13.92 -9.05 2.46
C ILE A 3 13.69 -10.55 2.56
N ASN A 4 14.63 -11.23 3.21
CA ASN A 4 14.60 -12.66 3.38
C ASN A 4 13.98 -13.08 4.71
N SER A 5 13.41 -14.29 4.73
CA SER A 5 12.83 -14.87 5.93
C SER A 5 13.88 -15.29 6.96
N ILE A 6 13.43 -15.48 8.20
CA ILE A 6 14.23 -15.89 9.36
C ILE A 6 14.08 -17.39 9.58
N ALA A 7 15.16 -18.04 10.04
CA ALA A 7 15.15 -19.43 10.43
C ALA A 7 14.47 -19.62 11.80
N PRO A 8 13.67 -20.67 12.01
CA PRO A 8 13.04 -20.94 13.31
C PRO A 8 13.98 -20.91 14.50
N ALA A 9 15.16 -21.53 14.39
CA ALA A 9 16.13 -21.56 15.48
C ALA A 9 16.57 -20.16 15.93
N ALA A 10 16.81 -19.24 14.99
CA ALA A 10 17.18 -17.86 15.29
C ALA A 10 16.06 -17.14 16.07
N PHE A 11 14.79 -17.32 15.69
CA PHE A 11 13.66 -16.75 16.43
C PHE A 11 13.63 -17.23 17.90
N PHE A 12 13.89 -18.52 18.16
CA PHE A 12 13.92 -19.04 19.53
C PHE A 12 15.15 -18.59 20.33
N ASP A 13 16.29 -18.39 19.67
CA ASP A 13 17.49 -17.82 20.28
C ASP A 13 17.24 -16.35 20.66
N TRP A 14 16.67 -15.56 19.75
CA TRP A 14 16.33 -14.15 20.00
C TRP A 14 15.33 -13.99 21.14
N ARG A 15 14.35 -14.89 21.28
CA ARG A 15 13.44 -14.89 22.44
C ARG A 15 14.15 -15.05 23.78
N LYS A 16 15.33 -15.68 23.82
CA LYS A 16 16.13 -15.87 25.03
C LYS A 16 17.14 -14.74 25.24
N GLU A 17 17.74 -14.26 24.15
CA GLU A 17 18.87 -13.33 24.19
C GLU A 17 18.45 -11.86 24.16
N ALA A 18 17.45 -11.49 23.35
CA ALA A 18 17.10 -10.10 23.14
C ALA A 18 16.46 -9.49 24.40
N ARG A 19 16.88 -8.27 24.74
CA ARG A 19 16.47 -7.53 25.94
C ARG A 19 15.73 -6.24 25.62
N SER A 20 15.86 -5.71 24.41
CA SER A 20 15.18 -4.49 23.95
C SER A 20 13.69 -4.64 23.68
N PHE A 21 13.18 -5.88 23.68
CA PHE A 21 11.77 -6.18 23.38
C PHE A 21 11.07 -6.74 24.61
N ASP A 22 9.84 -6.30 24.86
CA ASP A 22 8.97 -6.93 25.87
C ASP A 22 8.32 -8.21 25.34
N ARG A 23 8.05 -8.24 24.02
CA ARG A 23 7.48 -9.40 23.33
C ARG A 23 8.12 -9.54 21.95
N LEU A 24 8.41 -10.78 21.59
CA LEU A 24 8.75 -11.19 20.23
C LEU A 24 7.68 -12.17 19.75
N ALA A 25 7.19 -11.94 18.53
CA ALA A 25 6.20 -12.76 17.89
C ALA A 25 6.68 -13.12 16.48
N ALA A 26 6.21 -14.26 15.98
CA ALA A 26 6.55 -14.74 14.65
C ALA A 26 5.27 -15.05 13.87
N TYR A 27 5.36 -14.91 12.56
CA TYR A 27 4.30 -15.29 11.64
C TYR A 27 4.89 -15.85 10.35
N ALA A 28 4.10 -16.63 9.65
CA ALA A 28 4.43 -17.15 8.33
C ALA A 28 3.18 -17.23 7.47
N TRP A 29 3.34 -16.89 6.20
CA TRP A 29 2.29 -17.05 5.21
C TRP A 29 1.96 -18.52 4.97
N GLN A 30 0.67 -18.82 4.82
CA GLN A 30 0.20 -20.14 4.40
C GLN A 30 -1.12 -20.03 3.64
N GLU A 31 -1.18 -20.55 2.42
CA GLU A 31 -2.47 -20.77 1.76
C GLU A 31 -3.13 -22.03 2.29
N VAL A 32 -4.43 -21.94 2.57
CA VAL A 32 -5.24 -23.06 3.06
C VAL A 32 -6.54 -23.20 2.27
N ASN A 33 -7.07 -24.41 2.19
CA ASN A 33 -8.35 -24.68 1.56
C ASN A 33 -9.45 -24.88 2.60
N LEU A 34 -10.51 -24.08 2.52
CA LEU A 34 -11.74 -24.30 3.28
C LEU A 34 -12.69 -25.20 2.50
N THR A 35 -13.17 -26.26 3.15
CA THR A 35 -14.03 -27.29 2.54
C THR A 35 -15.11 -27.79 3.50
N GLY A 36 -16.08 -28.55 2.98
CA GLY A 36 -17.04 -29.32 3.79
C GLY A 36 -18.30 -28.58 4.23
N ASP A 37 -18.39 -27.28 3.98
CA ASP A 37 -19.49 -26.38 4.36
C ASP A 37 -19.99 -25.52 3.17
N GLY A 38 -19.65 -25.91 1.94
CA GLY A 38 -20.01 -25.21 0.71
C GLY A 38 -19.00 -25.48 -0.40
N ASN A 39 -18.88 -24.54 -1.35
CA ASN A 39 -17.85 -24.61 -2.38
C ASN A 39 -16.45 -24.50 -1.75
N PRO A 40 -15.48 -25.32 -2.19
CA PRO A 40 -14.09 -25.16 -1.80
C PRO A 40 -13.61 -23.74 -2.08
N GLN A 41 -12.96 -23.12 -1.10
CA GLN A 41 -12.40 -21.77 -1.24
C GLN A 41 -10.97 -21.77 -0.72
N LYS A 42 -10.05 -21.23 -1.53
CA LYS A 42 -8.69 -20.94 -1.09
C LYS A 42 -8.71 -19.66 -0.25
N VAL A 43 -7.98 -19.68 0.86
CA VAL A 43 -7.92 -18.60 1.84
C VAL A 43 -6.47 -18.26 2.13
N ASN A 44 -6.15 -16.98 2.09
CA ASN A 44 -4.85 -16.44 2.49
C ASN A 44 -4.74 -16.42 4.02
N ALA A 45 -4.12 -17.44 4.60
CA ALA A 45 -3.97 -17.57 6.04
C ALA A 45 -2.53 -17.29 6.50
N PHE A 46 -2.39 -17.08 7.81
CA PHE A 46 -1.08 -16.95 8.45
C PHE A 46 -0.97 -17.85 9.66
N ARG A 47 0.13 -18.59 9.74
CA ARG A 47 0.56 -19.24 10.99
C ARG A 47 1.15 -18.17 11.88
N ILE A 48 0.66 -18.02 13.11
CA ILE A 48 1.11 -16.97 14.02
C ILE A 48 1.45 -17.51 15.40
N SER A 49 2.45 -16.92 16.06
CA SER A 49 2.68 -17.20 17.48
C SER A 49 1.50 -16.72 18.32
N ALA A 50 1.22 -17.40 19.43
CA ALA A 50 0.01 -17.14 20.20
C ALA A 50 -0.08 -15.70 20.72
N ASN A 51 1.08 -15.12 21.02
CA ASN A 51 1.23 -13.75 21.49
C ASN A 51 1.22 -12.68 20.38
N LEU A 52 1.02 -13.01 19.10
CA LEU A 52 1.11 -12.02 18.01
C LEU A 52 0.08 -10.89 18.18
N PHE A 53 -1.19 -11.24 18.43
CA PHE A 53 -2.26 -10.24 18.60
C PHE A 53 -1.99 -9.34 19.81
N GLU A 54 -1.54 -9.92 20.93
CA GLU A 54 -1.16 -9.17 22.12
C GLU A 54 0.04 -8.24 21.85
N THR A 55 1.02 -8.71 21.07
CA THR A 55 2.21 -7.92 20.69
C THR A 55 1.82 -6.72 19.82
N LEU A 56 0.78 -6.86 19.00
CA LEU A 56 0.20 -5.78 18.19
C LEU A 56 -0.80 -4.91 18.97
N GLY A 57 -1.14 -5.27 20.21
CA GLY A 57 -2.14 -4.56 21.02
C GLY A 57 -3.58 -4.70 20.49
N VAL A 58 -3.88 -5.76 19.74
CA VAL A 58 -5.21 -6.01 19.16
C VAL A 58 -5.86 -7.25 19.76
N GLN A 59 -7.19 -7.30 19.70
CA GLN A 59 -7.97 -8.46 20.13
C GLN A 59 -9.07 -8.77 19.10
N PRO A 60 -9.47 -10.05 18.94
CA PRO A 60 -10.64 -10.41 18.16
C PRO A 60 -11.90 -9.68 18.63
N GLN A 61 -12.75 -9.24 17.70
CA GLN A 61 -14.03 -8.61 18.01
C GLN A 61 -15.03 -9.61 18.61
N LEU A 62 -14.87 -10.90 18.28
CA LEU A 62 -15.63 -12.02 18.84
C LEU A 62 -14.66 -13.10 19.26
N GLY A 63 -14.91 -13.72 20.42
CA GLY A 63 -14.12 -14.84 20.93
C GLY A 63 -12.78 -14.41 21.51
N ARG A 64 -11.71 -15.15 21.19
CA ARG A 64 -10.37 -14.96 21.74
C ARG A 64 -9.27 -15.18 20.70
N GLY A 65 -8.08 -14.70 21.02
CA GLY A 65 -6.85 -15.10 20.32
C GLY A 65 -6.38 -16.50 20.75
N PHE A 66 -5.19 -16.88 20.27
CA PHE A 66 -4.58 -18.17 20.60
C PHE A 66 -3.92 -18.16 21.99
N VAL A 67 -3.85 -19.34 22.61
CA VAL A 67 -3.11 -19.58 23.86
C VAL A 67 -1.81 -20.33 23.59
N SER A 68 -0.88 -20.30 24.55
CA SER A 68 0.48 -20.84 24.36
C SER A 68 0.49 -22.35 24.08
N GLU A 69 -0.47 -23.09 24.65
CA GLU A 69 -0.62 -24.54 24.49
C GLU A 69 -0.99 -24.93 23.06
N GLU A 70 -1.60 -24.03 22.30
CA GLU A 70 -2.03 -24.24 20.91
C GLU A 70 -0.86 -24.11 19.93
N GLN A 71 0.33 -23.74 20.41
CA GLN A 71 1.58 -23.74 19.63
C GLN A 71 2.33 -25.07 19.68
N GLU A 72 1.77 -26.08 20.35
CA GLU A 72 2.33 -27.43 20.40
C GLU A 72 1.71 -28.29 19.29
N PRO A 73 2.52 -29.05 18.52
CA PRO A 73 1.99 -29.93 17.47
C PRO A 73 0.90 -30.87 17.99
N GLY A 74 -0.24 -30.90 17.30
CA GLY A 74 -1.40 -31.72 17.67
C GLY A 74 -2.41 -31.00 18.57
N LYS A 75 -2.10 -29.78 19.02
CA LYS A 75 -3.01 -28.86 19.72
C LYS A 75 -3.28 -27.58 18.93
N ASP A 76 -2.97 -27.59 17.64
CA ASP A 76 -2.92 -26.44 16.74
C ASP A 76 -4.09 -26.40 15.76
N GLN A 77 -5.28 -26.79 16.24
CA GLN A 77 -6.50 -26.97 15.44
C GLN A 77 -7.52 -25.85 15.71
N GLU A 78 -7.03 -24.65 15.97
CA GLU A 78 -7.82 -23.46 16.20
C GLU A 78 -7.64 -22.48 15.04
N ILE A 79 -8.68 -21.73 14.73
CA ILE A 79 -8.64 -20.73 13.68
C ILE A 79 -9.32 -19.44 14.13
N VAL A 80 -8.70 -18.32 13.80
CA VAL A 80 -9.31 -16.99 13.91
C VAL A 80 -9.65 -16.53 12.50
N LEU A 81 -10.91 -16.13 12.28
CA LEU A 81 -11.37 -15.68 10.97
C LEU A 81 -11.18 -14.17 10.81
N GLY A 82 -10.79 -13.72 9.63
CA GLY A 82 -10.89 -12.33 9.22
C GLY A 82 -12.35 -11.91 9.05
N HIS A 83 -12.64 -10.64 9.31
CA HIS A 83 -14.01 -10.10 9.22
C HIS A 83 -14.65 -10.36 7.84
N ALA A 84 -13.91 -10.13 6.76
CA ALA A 84 -14.41 -10.31 5.40
C ALA A 84 -14.76 -11.77 5.09
N LEU A 85 -13.94 -12.72 5.54
CA LEU A 85 -14.21 -14.14 5.36
C LEU A 85 -15.44 -14.58 6.16
N TRP A 86 -15.57 -14.09 7.40
CA TRP A 86 -16.74 -14.32 8.25
C TRP A 86 -18.03 -13.77 7.62
N GLU A 87 -17.98 -12.56 7.06
CA GLU A 87 -19.11 -11.93 6.39
C GLU A 87 -19.51 -12.66 5.09
N GLN A 88 -18.54 -12.95 4.23
CA GLN A 88 -18.78 -13.49 2.88
C GLN A 88 -19.13 -14.98 2.87
N ARG A 89 -18.43 -15.80 3.65
CA ARG A 89 -18.61 -17.26 3.65
C ARG A 89 -19.62 -17.71 4.71
N TYR A 90 -19.63 -17.07 5.86
CA TYR A 90 -20.42 -17.49 7.03
C TYR A 90 -21.57 -16.53 7.35
N ALA A 91 -21.91 -15.61 6.43
CA ALA A 91 -23.05 -14.69 6.54
C ALA A 91 -23.07 -13.88 7.83
N SER A 92 -21.89 -13.55 8.39
CA SER A 92 -21.76 -12.88 9.69
C SER A 92 -22.44 -13.60 10.85
N ASP A 93 -22.48 -14.93 10.84
CA ASP A 93 -23.11 -15.73 11.89
C ASP A 93 -22.45 -15.48 13.27
N PRO A 94 -23.16 -14.89 14.26
CA PRO A 94 -22.61 -14.63 15.59
C PRO A 94 -22.36 -15.90 16.39
N GLN A 95 -22.93 -17.04 15.98
CA GLN A 95 -22.75 -18.35 16.60
C GLN A 95 -21.59 -19.14 15.97
N ILE A 96 -20.73 -18.50 15.17
CA ILE A 96 -19.60 -19.18 14.51
C ILE A 96 -18.56 -19.72 15.51
N LEU A 97 -18.45 -19.12 16.69
CA LEU A 97 -17.50 -19.53 17.73
C LEU A 97 -17.77 -20.96 18.19
N GLY A 98 -16.71 -21.78 18.30
CA GLY A 98 -16.78 -23.18 18.67
C GLY A 98 -17.22 -24.13 17.54
N LYS A 99 -17.62 -23.62 16.37
CA LYS A 99 -17.92 -24.46 15.21
C LYS A 99 -16.64 -25.02 14.60
N ASN A 100 -16.77 -26.23 14.06
CA ASN A 100 -15.71 -26.91 13.33
C ASN A 100 -15.82 -26.61 11.83
N ILE A 101 -14.72 -26.15 11.23
CA ILE A 101 -14.58 -25.95 9.78
C ILE A 101 -13.44 -26.82 9.27
N LYS A 102 -13.47 -27.25 8.00
CA LYS A 102 -12.37 -28.06 7.44
C LYS A 102 -11.35 -27.18 6.73
N VAL A 103 -10.14 -27.14 7.27
CA VAL A 103 -8.96 -26.47 6.70
C VAL A 103 -7.99 -27.55 6.21
N ASP A 104 -7.71 -27.60 4.91
CA ASP A 104 -6.88 -28.65 4.29
C ASP A 104 -7.29 -30.08 4.71
N SER A 105 -8.60 -30.32 4.75
CA SER A 105 -9.24 -31.58 5.19
C SER A 105 -9.04 -31.95 6.67
N LYS A 106 -8.50 -31.06 7.50
CA LYS A 106 -8.44 -31.19 8.97
C LYS A 106 -9.53 -30.35 9.61
N SER A 107 -10.09 -30.81 10.72
CA SER A 107 -11.08 -30.05 11.48
C SER A 107 -10.37 -28.97 12.30
N TYR A 108 -10.80 -27.72 12.18
CA TYR A 108 -10.36 -26.59 12.99
C TYR A 108 -11.55 -25.97 13.71
N THR A 109 -11.38 -25.64 14.99
CA THR A 109 -12.38 -24.95 15.80
C THR A 109 -12.22 -23.44 15.64
N VAL A 110 -13.30 -22.74 15.29
CA VAL A 110 -13.28 -21.27 15.24
C VAL A 110 -13.26 -20.72 16.65
N VAL A 111 -12.17 -20.06 17.05
CA VAL A 111 -12.00 -19.49 18.41
C VAL A 111 -12.16 -17.98 18.46
N GLY A 112 -12.09 -17.30 17.30
CA GLY A 112 -12.29 -15.87 17.22
C GLY A 112 -12.58 -15.34 15.83
N VAL A 113 -13.05 -14.10 15.77
CA VAL A 113 -13.20 -13.32 14.54
C VAL A 113 -12.54 -11.96 14.75
N MET A 114 -11.63 -11.56 13.86
CA MET A 114 -10.98 -10.25 13.92
C MET A 114 -11.91 -9.12 13.49
N GLY A 115 -11.66 -7.93 14.03
CA GLY A 115 -12.42 -6.73 13.70
C GLY A 115 -12.26 -6.31 12.24
N LYS A 116 -13.24 -5.54 11.74
CA LYS A 116 -13.15 -4.93 10.41
C LYS A 116 -11.91 -4.04 10.30
N GLY A 117 -11.15 -4.22 9.21
CA GLY A 117 -9.94 -3.43 8.94
C GLY A 117 -8.65 -4.00 9.54
N PHE A 118 -8.70 -5.10 10.29
CA PHE A 118 -7.49 -5.83 10.67
C PHE A 118 -7.12 -6.85 9.59
N ASP A 119 -6.03 -6.57 8.89
CA ASP A 119 -5.61 -7.29 7.69
C ASP A 119 -4.10 -7.60 7.68
N PHE A 120 -3.43 -7.52 8.84
CA PHE A 120 -2.00 -7.81 9.03
C PHE A 120 -1.70 -9.32 8.99
N PRO A 121 -0.55 -9.78 8.44
CA PRO A 121 0.61 -9.04 7.89
C PRO A 121 0.52 -8.61 6.41
N LEU A 122 -0.22 -9.36 5.61
CA LEU A 122 -0.74 -8.98 4.30
C LEU A 122 -2.23 -9.33 4.37
N PRO A 123 -3.12 -8.71 3.57
CA PRO A 123 -4.57 -8.83 3.74
C PRO A 123 -5.05 -10.24 4.09
N ALA A 124 -5.07 -10.50 5.40
CA ALA A 124 -5.13 -11.84 5.94
C ALA A 124 -6.59 -12.20 6.14
N GLU A 125 -6.96 -13.37 5.63
CA GLU A 125 -8.34 -13.83 5.69
C GLU A 125 -8.57 -14.77 6.87
N ALA A 126 -7.51 -15.40 7.38
CA ALA A 126 -7.54 -16.22 8.59
C ALA A 126 -6.16 -16.29 9.26
N TRP A 127 -6.15 -16.68 10.53
CA TRP A 127 -4.94 -17.00 11.27
C TRP A 127 -5.09 -18.36 11.93
N ILE A 128 -3.99 -19.12 12.01
CA ILE A 128 -3.89 -20.41 12.70
C ILE A 128 -2.64 -20.44 13.59
N PRO A 129 -2.56 -21.31 14.60
CA PRO A 129 -1.38 -21.39 15.46
C PRO A 129 -0.10 -21.78 14.71
N LEU A 130 0.99 -21.09 15.04
CA LEU A 130 2.34 -21.47 14.62
C LEU A 130 2.88 -22.57 15.55
N ALA A 131 2.45 -23.80 15.29
CA ALA A 131 2.97 -24.98 15.96
C ALA A 131 4.11 -25.62 15.19
N MET A 132 5.30 -25.64 15.78
CA MET A 132 6.50 -26.23 15.18
C MET A 132 6.98 -27.42 16.00
N ASP A 133 7.34 -28.52 15.33
CA ASP A 133 7.97 -29.66 15.99
C ASP A 133 9.44 -29.36 16.37
N LEU A 134 10.08 -30.27 17.12
CA LEU A 134 11.46 -30.05 17.58
C LEU A 134 12.45 -29.87 16.42
N LYS A 135 12.25 -30.59 15.31
CA LYS A 135 13.12 -30.53 14.14
C LYS A 135 12.98 -29.19 13.44
N GLU A 136 11.74 -28.71 13.26
CA GLU A 136 11.46 -27.38 12.72
C GLU A 136 12.05 -26.29 13.61
N ARG A 137 11.82 -26.35 14.93
CA ARG A 137 12.35 -25.36 15.89
C ARG A 137 13.88 -25.27 15.89
N GLN A 138 14.57 -26.37 15.58
CA GLN A 138 16.03 -26.44 15.53
C GLN A 138 16.61 -26.15 14.13
N SER A 139 15.77 -26.02 13.10
CA SER A 139 16.24 -25.72 11.75
C SER A 139 16.84 -24.31 11.68
N ARG A 140 18.10 -24.25 11.25
CA ARG A 140 18.86 -23.01 10.99
C ARG A 140 18.95 -22.70 9.49
N ASP A 141 18.64 -23.69 8.67
CA ASP A 141 18.77 -23.68 7.23
C ASP A 141 17.47 -23.41 6.50
N ASN A 142 16.31 -23.74 7.08
CA ASN A 142 15.03 -23.44 6.47
C ASN A 142 14.49 -22.11 6.99
N ARG A 143 14.41 -21.11 6.11
CA ARG A 143 14.06 -19.72 6.45
C ARG A 143 12.70 -19.37 5.89
N TRP A 144 11.72 -19.23 6.77
CA TRP A 144 10.32 -19.01 6.36
C TRP A 144 9.51 -18.22 7.39
N LEU A 145 10.12 -17.80 8.51
CA LEU A 145 9.46 -16.98 9.52
C LEU A 145 9.71 -15.50 9.28
N MET A 146 8.69 -14.70 9.50
CA MET A 146 8.82 -13.28 9.79
C MET A 146 8.70 -13.07 11.28
N VAL A 147 9.51 -12.15 11.81
CA VAL A 147 9.57 -11.86 13.25
C VAL A 147 9.30 -10.38 13.47
N LEU A 148 8.44 -10.08 14.44
CA LEU A 148 8.20 -8.72 14.90
C LEU A 148 8.36 -8.64 16.42
N GLY A 149 8.79 -7.47 16.89
CA GLY A 149 9.02 -7.23 18.31
C GLY A 149 8.38 -5.93 18.77
N HIS A 150 7.80 -5.97 19.96
CA HIS A 150 7.35 -4.77 20.66
C HIS A 150 8.48 -4.26 21.54
N LEU A 151 8.97 -3.05 21.25
CA LEU A 151 10.05 -2.40 22.02
C LEU A 151 9.60 -2.12 23.46
N LYS A 152 10.54 -2.23 24.40
CA LYS A 152 10.29 -1.82 25.79
C LYS A 152 10.09 -0.31 25.88
N PRO A 153 9.33 0.18 26.88
CA PRO A 153 9.27 1.60 27.17
C PRO A 153 10.67 2.19 27.37
N GLY A 154 10.96 3.29 26.65
CA GLY A 154 12.24 3.99 26.75
C GLY A 154 13.39 3.42 25.89
N VAL A 155 13.19 2.29 25.19
CA VAL A 155 14.20 1.75 24.27
C VAL A 155 13.99 2.33 22.88
N SER A 156 15.04 2.90 22.30
CA SER A 156 15.02 3.44 20.94
C SER A 156 15.16 2.34 19.89
N PHE A 157 14.64 2.59 18.69
CA PHE A 157 14.83 1.68 17.54
C PHE A 157 16.32 1.47 17.21
N SER A 158 17.15 2.50 17.37
CA SER A 158 18.59 2.42 17.13
C SER A 158 19.28 1.44 18.09
N GLU A 159 18.95 1.50 19.38
CA GLU A 159 19.48 0.59 20.39
C GLU A 159 19.05 -0.86 20.13
N ALA A 160 17.76 -1.07 19.84
CA ALA A 160 17.25 -2.40 19.52
C ALA A 160 17.86 -2.96 18.23
N SER A 161 18.03 -2.13 17.20
CA SER A 161 18.69 -2.54 15.95
C SER A 161 20.15 -2.91 16.19
N ALA A 162 20.88 -2.15 17.02
CA ALA A 162 22.26 -2.45 17.36
C ALA A 162 22.38 -3.76 18.17
N GLU A 163 21.48 -3.99 19.13
CA GLU A 163 21.41 -5.27 19.87
C GLU A 163 21.18 -6.44 18.91
N MET A 164 20.20 -6.32 18.02
CA MET A 164 19.87 -7.38 17.07
C MET A 164 21.01 -7.66 16.08
N GLN A 165 21.72 -6.62 15.62
CA GLN A 165 22.92 -6.80 14.79
C GLN A 165 24.03 -7.54 15.55
N ALA A 166 24.24 -7.22 16.83
CA ALA A 166 25.22 -7.93 17.66
C ALA A 166 24.83 -9.40 17.88
N ILE A 167 23.55 -9.70 18.10
CA ILE A 167 23.04 -11.08 18.19
C ILE A 167 23.28 -11.81 16.86
N ALA A 168 22.88 -11.21 15.74
CA ALA A 168 23.06 -11.81 14.41
C ALA A 168 24.53 -12.09 14.08
N GLN A 169 25.44 -11.20 14.48
CA GLN A 169 26.88 -11.41 14.31
C GLN A 169 27.38 -12.60 15.13
N ARG A 170 26.98 -12.71 16.41
CA ARG A 170 27.31 -13.88 17.24
C ARG A 170 26.76 -15.17 16.65
N GLU A 171 25.54 -15.15 16.12
CA GLU A 171 24.93 -16.30 15.45
C GLU A 171 25.65 -16.66 14.15
N ALA A 172 26.20 -15.69 13.42
CA ALA A 172 27.04 -15.90 12.24
C ALA A 172 28.39 -16.54 12.60
N ASP A 173 28.97 -16.17 13.74
CA ASP A 173 30.22 -16.75 14.24
C ASP A 173 30.01 -18.16 14.82
N ALA A 174 28.90 -18.39 15.52
CA ALA A 174 28.56 -19.70 16.11
C ALA A 174 28.06 -20.71 15.07
N TYR A 175 27.34 -20.25 14.04
CA TYR A 175 26.74 -21.09 13.00
C TYR A 175 27.11 -20.61 11.60
N PRO A 176 28.40 -20.65 11.22
CA PRO A 176 28.88 -20.07 9.97
C PRO A 176 28.22 -20.68 8.73
N GLU A 177 27.95 -21.99 8.74
CA GLU A 177 27.26 -22.67 7.62
C GLU A 177 25.84 -22.17 7.37
N ALA A 178 25.15 -21.69 8.42
CA ALA A 178 23.76 -21.25 8.31
C ALA A 178 23.62 -19.74 8.12
N ASN A 179 24.53 -18.95 8.72
CA ASN A 179 24.33 -17.51 8.91
C ASN A 179 25.43 -16.64 8.31
N LYS A 180 26.59 -17.19 7.93
CA LYS A 180 27.68 -16.37 7.36
C LYS A 180 27.29 -15.80 6.00
N GLY A 181 27.50 -14.49 5.85
CA GLY A 181 27.15 -13.71 4.66
C GLY A 181 25.72 -13.16 4.66
N TRP A 182 24.91 -13.51 5.66
CA TRP A 182 23.60 -12.89 5.88
C TRP A 182 23.72 -11.68 6.81
N GLN A 183 22.93 -10.64 6.54
CA GLN A 183 22.83 -9.47 7.40
C GLN A 183 21.41 -9.32 7.91
N LEU A 184 21.27 -9.14 9.22
CA LEU A 184 19.98 -8.84 9.83
C LEU A 184 19.69 -7.34 9.67
N ARG A 185 18.54 -7.03 9.08
CA ARG A 185 18.04 -5.66 8.98
C ARG A 185 16.73 -5.54 9.75
N ALA A 186 16.78 -4.80 10.86
CA ALA A 186 15.56 -4.37 11.54
C ALA A 186 14.92 -3.21 10.75
N ALA A 187 13.58 -3.16 10.76
CA ALA A 187 12.81 -2.04 10.23
C ALA A 187 11.63 -1.78 11.17
N LEU A 188 11.18 -0.52 11.24
CA LEU A 188 9.92 -0.20 11.91
C LEU A 188 8.76 -0.80 11.12
N LEU A 189 7.73 -1.28 11.83
CA LEU A 189 6.58 -1.94 11.18
C LEU A 189 5.94 -1.10 10.06
N PRO A 190 5.71 0.22 10.22
CA PRO A 190 5.19 1.04 9.12
C PRO A 190 6.10 1.05 7.89
N GLU A 191 7.42 1.19 8.08
CA GLU A 191 8.40 1.19 6.98
C GLU A 191 8.45 -0.17 6.28
N PHE A 192 8.36 -1.25 7.06
CA PHE A 192 8.31 -2.62 6.54
C PHE A 192 7.05 -2.86 5.69
N MET A 193 5.89 -2.39 6.16
CA MET A 193 4.61 -2.60 5.50
C MET A 193 4.43 -1.74 4.24
N THR A 194 4.83 -0.47 4.28
CA THR A 194 4.68 0.41 3.11
C THR A 194 5.83 0.30 2.13
N GLY A 195 6.98 -0.21 2.55
CA GLY A 195 8.23 -0.11 1.82
C GLY A 195 8.73 1.33 1.72
N THR A 196 9.99 1.49 1.31
CA THR A 196 10.64 2.80 1.19
C THR A 196 10.18 3.58 -0.05
N LEU A 197 9.78 2.87 -1.11
CA LEU A 197 9.36 3.48 -2.38
C LEU A 197 8.00 4.17 -2.30
N THR A 198 7.06 3.64 -1.52
CA THR A 198 5.71 4.23 -1.36
C THR A 198 5.80 5.65 -0.84
N THR A 199 6.67 5.92 0.13
CA THR A 199 6.92 7.26 0.64
C THR A 199 7.43 8.19 -0.45
N GLN A 200 8.38 7.72 -1.29
CA GLN A 200 8.93 8.52 -2.39
C GLN A 200 7.87 8.84 -3.45
N TYR A 201 7.07 7.86 -3.87
CA TYR A 201 5.97 8.08 -4.82
C TYR A 201 4.89 8.99 -4.24
N THR A 202 4.59 8.88 -2.95
CA THR A 202 3.64 9.76 -2.27
C THR A 202 4.13 11.21 -2.27
N TRP A 203 5.42 11.45 -1.99
CA TRP A 203 6.00 12.80 -2.08
C TRP A 203 6.03 13.35 -3.50
N LEU A 204 6.29 12.50 -4.49
CA LEU A 204 6.22 12.88 -5.90
C LEU A 204 4.81 13.35 -6.29
N LEU A 205 3.78 12.58 -5.89
CA LEU A 205 2.38 12.95 -6.10
C LEU A 205 2.01 14.24 -5.35
N MET A 206 2.49 14.42 -4.12
CA MET A 206 2.27 15.64 -3.34
C MET A 206 2.89 16.87 -4.02
N GLY A 207 4.08 16.72 -4.61
CA GLY A 207 4.73 17.76 -5.41
C GLY A 207 3.91 18.12 -6.66
N ALA A 208 3.37 17.12 -7.36
CA ALA A 208 2.49 17.35 -8.51
C ALA A 208 1.21 18.11 -8.11
N VAL A 209 0.57 17.70 -7.01
CA VAL A 209 -0.61 18.39 -6.46
C VAL A 209 -0.28 19.84 -6.08
N ALA A 210 0.87 20.08 -5.45
CA ALA A 210 1.32 21.43 -5.10
C ALA A 210 1.51 22.32 -6.34
N PHE A 211 2.09 21.79 -7.42
CA PHE A 211 2.24 22.53 -8.67
C PHE A 211 0.89 22.85 -9.33
N VAL A 212 -0.03 21.89 -9.39
CA VAL A 212 -1.40 22.13 -9.90
C VAL A 212 -2.09 23.21 -9.08
N LEU A 213 -1.95 23.18 -7.75
CA LEU A 213 -2.51 24.20 -6.86
C LEU A 213 -1.90 25.59 -7.11
N LEU A 214 -0.58 25.67 -7.34
CA LEU A 214 0.09 26.94 -7.65
C LEU A 214 -0.40 27.54 -8.98
N ILE A 215 -0.57 26.71 -10.01
CA ILE A 215 -1.15 27.10 -11.30
C ILE A 215 -2.56 27.67 -11.07
N ALA A 216 -3.43 26.92 -10.38
CA ALA A 216 -4.78 27.36 -10.10
C ALA A 216 -4.84 28.67 -9.28
N CYS A 217 -3.94 28.84 -8.30
CA CYS A 217 -3.83 30.10 -7.56
C CYS A 217 -3.39 31.27 -8.45
N ALA A 218 -2.45 31.05 -9.37
CA ALA A 218 -2.01 32.06 -10.33
C ALA A 218 -3.15 32.44 -11.30
N ASP A 219 -3.94 31.47 -11.76
CA ASP A 219 -5.12 31.69 -12.59
C ASP A 219 -6.16 32.57 -11.90
N VAL A 220 -6.53 32.21 -10.67
CA VAL A 220 -7.50 32.99 -9.90
C VAL A 220 -6.99 34.40 -9.64
N ALA A 221 -5.70 34.56 -9.33
CA ALA A 221 -5.09 35.89 -9.19
C ALA A 221 -5.19 36.69 -10.51
N ASN A 222 -4.85 36.08 -11.65
CA ASN A 222 -4.93 36.69 -12.97
C ASN A 222 -6.36 37.15 -13.31
N VAL A 223 -7.36 36.31 -13.06
CA VAL A 223 -8.78 36.64 -13.28
C VAL A 223 -9.21 37.81 -12.39
N GLN A 224 -8.80 37.83 -11.13
CA GLN A 224 -9.17 38.92 -10.22
C GLN A 224 -8.48 40.24 -10.58
N PHE A 225 -7.22 40.21 -11.02
CA PHE A 225 -6.55 41.39 -11.56
C PHE A 225 -7.29 41.97 -12.77
N ALA A 226 -7.75 41.11 -13.70
CA ALA A 226 -8.55 41.55 -14.84
C ALA A 226 -9.91 42.15 -14.41
N ARG A 227 -10.55 41.55 -13.39
CA ARG A 227 -11.85 41.99 -12.86
C ARG A 227 -11.76 43.34 -12.14
N VAL A 228 -10.69 43.58 -11.37
CA VAL A 228 -10.43 44.88 -10.73
C VAL A 228 -10.13 45.97 -11.76
N ALA A 229 -9.32 45.67 -12.78
CA ALA A 229 -9.02 46.62 -13.85
C ALA A 229 -10.29 47.07 -14.60
N GLY A 230 -11.20 46.13 -14.90
CA GLY A 230 -12.48 46.43 -15.56
C GLY A 230 -13.51 47.18 -14.70
N ARG A 231 -13.39 47.12 -13.37
CA ARG A 231 -14.31 47.78 -12.41
C ARG A 231 -13.73 49.05 -11.76
N SER A 232 -12.57 49.50 -12.22
CA SER A 232 -11.86 50.69 -11.73
C SER A 232 -12.75 51.95 -11.71
N ASN A 233 -13.54 52.18 -12.76
CA ASN A 233 -14.50 53.30 -12.84
C ASN A 233 -15.63 53.21 -11.79
N GLU A 234 -16.14 52.01 -11.51
CA GLU A 234 -17.19 51.80 -10.49
C GLU A 234 -16.67 52.11 -9.08
N PHE A 235 -15.44 51.69 -8.79
CA PHE A 235 -14.78 51.97 -7.52
C PHE A 235 -14.44 53.45 -7.35
N ALA A 236 -14.04 54.15 -8.42
CA ALA A 236 -13.78 55.58 -8.40
C ALA A 236 -15.05 56.40 -8.08
N VAL A 237 -16.19 56.05 -8.69
CA VAL A 237 -17.48 56.71 -8.40
C VAL A 237 -17.94 56.46 -6.95
N ARG A 238 -17.81 55.22 -6.46
CA ARG A 238 -18.17 54.88 -5.06
C ARG A 238 -17.26 55.56 -4.03
N ALA A 239 -15.99 55.75 -4.35
CA ALA A 239 -15.07 56.51 -3.50
C ALA A 239 -15.40 58.01 -3.50
N ALA A 240 -15.78 58.59 -4.64
CA ALA A 240 -16.25 59.97 -4.74
C ALA A 240 -17.54 60.24 -3.94
N LEU A 241 -18.38 59.22 -3.75
CA LEU A 241 -19.59 59.25 -2.91
C LEU A 241 -19.32 58.96 -1.41
N GLY A 242 -18.06 58.83 -0.98
CA GLY A 242 -17.69 58.60 0.43
C GLY A 242 -17.70 57.13 0.88
N GLY A 243 -17.70 56.18 -0.05
CA GLY A 243 -17.63 54.74 0.26
C GLY A 243 -16.31 54.34 0.93
N SER A 244 -16.37 53.61 2.04
CA SER A 244 -15.17 53.14 2.75
C SER A 244 -14.44 52.03 1.97
N ARG A 245 -13.11 52.12 1.91
CA ARG A 245 -12.22 51.13 1.26
C ARG A 245 -12.46 49.70 1.76
N TRP A 246 -12.82 49.57 3.03
CA TRP A 246 -13.15 48.29 3.66
C TRP A 246 -14.37 47.59 3.05
N ARG A 247 -15.34 48.35 2.54
CA ARG A 247 -16.54 47.78 1.90
C ARG A 247 -16.20 47.08 0.58
N VAL A 248 -15.24 47.60 -0.17
CA VAL A 248 -14.76 47.00 -1.43
C VAL A 248 -13.93 45.74 -1.16
N ILE A 249 -13.00 45.81 -0.20
CA ILE A 249 -12.19 44.65 0.22
C ILE A 249 -13.09 43.51 0.71
N ARG A 250 -14.08 43.81 1.56
CA ARG A 250 -15.03 42.82 2.08
C ARG A 250 -15.86 42.17 0.96
N GLN A 251 -16.30 42.94 -0.02
CA GLN A 251 -17.05 42.39 -1.15
C GLN A 251 -16.20 41.41 -1.98
N LEU A 252 -14.97 41.80 -2.35
CA LEU A 252 -14.07 40.96 -3.14
C LEU A 252 -13.65 39.69 -2.39
N LEU A 253 -13.46 39.78 -1.07
CA LEU A 253 -13.20 38.62 -0.22
C LEU A 253 -14.39 37.67 -0.19
N ILE A 254 -15.62 38.17 -0.01
CA ILE A 254 -16.82 37.32 0.00
C ILE A 254 -17.01 36.62 -1.35
N GLU A 255 -16.90 37.36 -2.46
CA GLU A 255 -17.02 36.78 -3.80
C GLU A 255 -15.95 35.71 -4.06
N SER A 256 -14.70 35.96 -3.65
CA SER A 256 -13.60 34.99 -3.81
C SER A 256 -13.79 33.75 -2.96
N VAL A 257 -14.14 33.92 -1.67
CA VAL A 257 -14.37 32.80 -0.76
C VAL A 257 -15.57 31.96 -1.19
N LEU A 258 -16.64 32.57 -1.70
CA LEU A 258 -17.79 31.83 -2.23
C LEU A 258 -17.42 31.00 -3.46
N LEU A 259 -16.66 31.57 -4.40
CA LEU A 259 -16.17 30.86 -5.58
C LEU A 259 -15.24 29.70 -5.21
N SER A 260 -14.25 29.95 -4.34
CA SER A 260 -13.34 28.92 -3.84
C SER A 260 -14.10 27.83 -3.06
N GLY A 261 -15.12 28.21 -2.28
CA GLY A 261 -15.99 27.26 -1.57
C GLY A 261 -16.78 26.35 -2.52
N CYS A 262 -17.37 26.90 -3.58
CA CYS A 262 -18.05 26.09 -4.60
C CYS A 262 -17.07 25.14 -5.30
N GLY A 263 -15.88 25.63 -5.64
CA GLY A 263 -14.81 24.82 -6.22
C GLY A 263 -14.38 23.69 -5.30
N ALA A 264 -14.26 23.93 -4.00
CA ALA A 264 -13.92 22.91 -3.01
C ALA A 264 -15.01 21.85 -2.86
N VAL A 265 -16.29 22.25 -2.82
CA VAL A 265 -17.41 21.29 -2.76
C VAL A 265 -17.41 20.38 -3.99
N LEU A 266 -17.28 20.96 -5.19
CA LEU A 266 -17.19 20.19 -6.43
C LEU A 266 -15.93 19.31 -6.46
N GLY A 267 -14.79 19.82 -6.01
CA GLY A 267 -13.53 19.09 -5.94
C GLY A 267 -13.60 17.89 -5.00
N LEU A 268 -14.20 18.05 -3.81
CA LEU A 268 -14.42 16.95 -2.87
C LEU A 268 -15.37 15.89 -3.46
N PHE A 269 -16.42 16.31 -4.16
CA PHE A 269 -17.33 15.38 -4.84
C PHE A 269 -16.61 14.59 -5.93
N LEU A 270 -15.82 15.25 -6.78
CA LEU A 270 -15.02 14.60 -7.82
C LEU A 270 -13.96 13.67 -7.23
N ALA A 271 -13.31 14.07 -6.13
CA ALA A 271 -12.33 13.24 -5.44
C ALA A 271 -12.98 11.97 -4.89
N GLN A 272 -14.13 12.09 -4.23
CA GLN A 272 -14.88 10.95 -3.72
C GLN A 272 -15.31 10.00 -4.86
N TRP A 273 -15.79 10.56 -5.97
CA TRP A 273 -16.18 9.79 -7.15
C TRP A 273 -14.98 9.05 -7.77
N ALA A 274 -13.83 9.72 -7.90
CA ALA A 274 -12.60 9.12 -8.42
C ALA A 274 -12.08 8.01 -7.52
N ILE A 275 -12.10 8.19 -6.20
CA ILE A 275 -11.72 7.16 -5.22
C ILE A 275 -12.62 5.93 -5.39
N GLN A 276 -13.95 6.11 -5.48
CA GLN A 276 -14.86 4.98 -5.68
C GLN A 276 -14.64 4.28 -7.02
N MET A 277 -14.34 5.01 -8.09
CA MET A 277 -14.00 4.43 -9.39
C MET A 277 -12.73 3.56 -9.29
N ILE A 278 -11.67 4.05 -8.63
CA ILE A 278 -10.44 3.29 -8.42
C ILE A 278 -10.69 2.03 -7.58
N LEU A 279 -11.43 2.17 -6.48
CA LEU A 279 -11.72 1.05 -5.58
C LEU A 279 -12.58 -0.04 -6.23
N SER A 280 -13.50 0.34 -7.12
CA SER A 280 -14.40 -0.60 -7.80
C SER A 280 -13.79 -1.32 -8.99
N HIS A 281 -12.80 -0.73 -9.66
CA HIS A 281 -12.19 -1.28 -10.88
C HIS A 281 -10.84 -1.99 -10.63
N MET A 282 -10.36 -2.02 -9.39
CA MET A 282 -9.15 -2.75 -9.04
C MET A 282 -9.39 -4.26 -9.10
N PRO A 283 -8.58 -5.04 -9.84
CA PRO A 283 -8.68 -6.49 -9.84
C PRO A 283 -8.55 -7.05 -8.41
N PRO A 284 -9.44 -7.95 -7.98
CA PRO A 284 -9.38 -8.55 -6.64
C PRO A 284 -8.02 -9.20 -6.34
N ASP A 285 -7.39 -9.77 -7.36
CA ASP A 285 -6.08 -10.42 -7.26
C ASP A 285 -4.92 -9.48 -6.94
N VAL A 286 -5.08 -8.19 -7.23
CA VAL A 286 -4.11 -7.14 -6.88
C VAL A 286 -4.49 -6.52 -5.53
N ALA A 287 -5.77 -6.23 -5.33
CA ALA A 287 -6.26 -5.61 -4.10
C ALA A 287 -5.93 -6.43 -2.84
N ARG A 288 -5.88 -7.77 -2.94
CA ARG A 288 -5.51 -8.66 -1.83
C ARG A 288 -4.06 -8.55 -1.36
N PHE A 289 -3.18 -7.88 -2.10
CA PHE A 289 -1.77 -7.66 -1.70
C PHE A 289 -1.52 -6.26 -1.16
N VAL A 290 -2.52 -5.37 -1.21
CA VAL A 290 -2.38 -3.98 -0.74
C VAL A 290 -3.14 -3.81 0.57
N ALA A 291 -2.40 -3.79 1.69
CA ALA A 291 -2.95 -3.52 3.01
C ALA A 291 -3.67 -2.16 3.04
N GLY A 292 -4.85 -2.10 3.68
CA GLY A 292 -5.62 -0.87 3.78
C GLY A 292 -6.29 -0.39 2.48
N TRP A 293 -6.26 -1.17 1.38
CA TRP A 293 -6.93 -0.80 0.12
C TRP A 293 -8.40 -0.42 0.31
N LYS A 294 -9.11 -1.20 1.14
CA LYS A 294 -10.54 -0.97 1.44
C LYS A 294 -10.81 0.20 2.37
N THR A 295 -9.77 0.77 3.00
CA THR A 295 -9.87 1.92 3.90
C THR A 295 -9.48 3.25 3.24
N ILE A 296 -9.06 3.23 1.96
CA ILE A 296 -8.75 4.45 1.21
C ILE A 296 -10.02 5.29 1.06
N GLY A 297 -9.94 6.54 1.48
CA GLY A 297 -11.06 7.46 1.44
C GLY A 297 -10.65 8.88 1.80
N LEU A 298 -11.60 9.80 1.71
CA LEU A 298 -11.43 11.15 2.23
C LEU A 298 -11.53 11.13 3.76
N ASP A 299 -10.46 11.56 4.43
CA ASP A 299 -10.41 11.67 5.87
C ASP A 299 -10.54 13.13 6.35
N SER A 300 -10.51 13.33 7.66
CA SER A 300 -10.53 14.68 8.25
C SER A 300 -9.31 15.51 7.84
N GLY A 301 -8.16 14.87 7.58
CA GLY A 301 -6.95 15.55 7.11
C GLY A 301 -7.16 16.20 5.74
N ALA A 302 -7.70 15.45 4.78
CA ALA A 302 -8.05 15.93 3.45
C ALA A 302 -9.07 17.08 3.50
N PHE A 303 -10.05 17.00 4.40
CA PHE A 303 -11.03 18.08 4.61
C PHE A 303 -10.36 19.35 5.16
N LEU A 304 -9.54 19.23 6.22
CA LEU A 304 -8.81 20.36 6.81
C LEU A 304 -7.83 21.00 5.81
N PHE A 305 -7.15 20.19 5.03
CA PHE A 305 -6.25 20.64 3.96
C PHE A 305 -7.02 21.43 2.89
N THR A 306 -8.17 20.91 2.45
CA THR A 306 -9.03 21.60 1.48
C THR A 306 -9.54 22.92 2.04
N LEU A 307 -9.96 22.95 3.32
CA LEU A 307 -10.38 24.17 3.99
C LEU A 307 -9.27 25.21 4.07
N ALA A 308 -8.04 24.78 4.38
CA ALA A 308 -6.87 25.65 4.38
C ALA A 308 -6.59 26.23 2.99
N ILE A 309 -6.71 25.43 1.92
CA ILE A 309 -6.57 25.91 0.54
C ILE A 309 -7.64 26.94 0.19
N VAL A 310 -8.91 26.70 0.53
CA VAL A 310 -9.99 27.65 0.29
C VAL A 310 -9.72 28.99 0.99
N ALA A 311 -9.26 28.93 2.24
CA ALA A 311 -8.91 30.12 3.00
C ALA A 311 -7.72 30.86 2.38
N ILE A 312 -6.63 30.16 2.09
CA ILE A 312 -5.41 30.75 1.51
C ILE A 312 -5.70 31.33 0.12
N SER A 313 -6.37 30.57 -0.75
CA SER A 313 -6.74 31.02 -2.09
C SER A 313 -7.67 32.24 -2.02
N GLY A 314 -8.74 32.18 -1.21
CA GLY A 314 -9.67 33.30 -1.05
C GLY A 314 -9.01 34.57 -0.50
N VAL A 315 -8.09 34.42 0.46
CA VAL A 315 -7.34 35.53 1.06
C VAL A 315 -6.32 36.11 0.08
N LEU A 316 -5.49 35.29 -0.56
CA LEU A 316 -4.49 35.74 -1.53
C LEU A 316 -5.16 36.44 -2.73
N SER A 317 -6.22 35.86 -3.26
CA SER A 317 -6.95 36.40 -4.40
C SER A 317 -7.80 37.63 -4.06
N GLY A 318 -8.26 37.79 -2.82
CA GLY A 318 -9.02 38.96 -2.39
C GLY A 318 -8.15 40.14 -1.92
N ILE A 319 -7.03 39.86 -1.23
CA ILE A 319 -6.17 40.90 -0.66
C ILE A 319 -5.23 41.50 -1.70
N ALA A 320 -4.57 40.68 -2.53
CA ALA A 320 -3.53 41.17 -3.45
C ALA A 320 -4.02 42.27 -4.42
N PRO A 321 -5.18 42.13 -5.10
CA PRO A 321 -5.69 43.18 -5.97
C PRO A 321 -6.16 44.41 -5.19
N SER A 322 -6.69 44.20 -3.99
CA SER A 322 -7.27 45.27 -3.18
C SER A 322 -6.22 46.21 -2.57
N LEU A 323 -5.06 45.68 -2.18
CA LEU A 323 -3.93 46.50 -1.72
C LEU A 323 -3.34 47.32 -2.87
N LEU A 324 -3.23 46.74 -4.07
CA LEU A 324 -2.77 47.44 -5.27
C LEU A 324 -3.74 48.57 -5.68
N ALA A 325 -5.05 48.32 -5.71
CA ALA A 325 -6.07 49.34 -5.99
C ALA A 325 -6.15 50.43 -4.89
N SER A 326 -5.75 50.11 -3.65
CA SER A 326 -5.73 51.10 -2.56
C SER A 326 -4.55 52.07 -2.61
N ARG A 327 -3.48 51.73 -3.34
CA ARG A 327 -2.30 52.61 -3.50
C ARG A 327 -2.44 53.60 -4.65
N GLU A 328 -3.36 53.37 -5.59
CA GLU A 328 -3.64 54.35 -6.63
C GLU A 328 -4.37 55.56 -6.02
N ASN A 329 -3.73 56.72 -6.13
CA ASN A 329 -4.39 58.00 -5.87
C ASN A 329 -5.50 58.15 -6.90
N LEU A 330 -6.74 57.95 -6.48
CA LEU A 330 -7.93 58.07 -7.33
C LEU A 330 -7.98 59.43 -8.08
N ALA A 331 -7.37 60.47 -7.51
CA ALA A 331 -7.20 61.79 -8.14
C ALA A 331 -6.21 61.82 -9.33
N GLU A 332 -5.22 60.92 -9.39
CA GLU A 332 -4.31 60.78 -10.54
C GLU A 332 -4.95 59.95 -11.66
N SER A 333 -5.73 58.91 -11.35
CA SER A 333 -6.38 58.05 -12.36
C SER A 333 -7.37 58.83 -13.27
N LEU A 334 -8.03 59.86 -12.74
CA LEU A 334 -8.92 60.76 -13.48
C LEU A 334 -8.15 61.78 -14.35
N LYS A 335 -6.90 62.11 -14.00
CA LYS A 335 -6.00 62.96 -14.82
C LYS A 335 -5.26 62.16 -15.90
N GLU A 336 -5.05 60.85 -15.68
CA GLU A 336 -4.24 59.99 -16.55
C GLU A 336 -4.97 59.49 -17.81
N SER A 337 -6.29 59.70 -17.90
CA SER A 337 -7.10 59.37 -19.09
C SER A 337 -6.64 60.07 -20.39
N GLY A 338 -5.71 61.04 -20.32
CA GLY A 338 -5.15 61.74 -21.49
C GLY A 338 -3.68 61.44 -21.84
N ARG A 339 -2.85 60.85 -20.96
CA ARG A 339 -1.39 60.72 -21.20
C ARG A 339 -0.76 59.47 -20.54
N GLY A 340 -0.76 58.34 -21.25
CA GLY A 340 0.38 57.41 -21.32
C GLY A 340 0.90 56.67 -20.06
N SER A 341 0.09 55.77 -19.49
CA SER A 341 0.42 54.34 -19.22
C SER A 341 1.64 53.90 -18.36
N THR A 342 2.16 54.68 -17.43
CA THR A 342 3.37 54.25 -16.66
C THR A 342 3.05 53.20 -15.58
N SER A 343 1.89 53.28 -14.92
CA SER A 343 1.38 52.26 -13.96
C SER A 343 1.03 50.92 -14.64
N SER A 344 0.69 50.94 -15.92
CA SER A 344 0.30 49.76 -16.71
C SER A 344 1.47 48.81 -17.03
N ARG A 345 2.71 49.32 -17.12
CA ARG A 345 3.89 48.51 -17.50
C ARG A 345 4.36 47.57 -16.38
N ALA A 346 4.31 48.01 -15.12
CA ALA A 346 4.67 47.16 -13.98
C ALA A 346 3.65 46.03 -13.78
N HIS A 347 2.35 46.34 -13.88
CA HIS A 347 1.28 45.35 -13.86
C HIS A 347 1.36 44.39 -15.05
N GLY A 348 1.64 44.90 -16.26
CA GLY A 348 1.85 44.09 -17.45
C GLY A 348 3.05 43.14 -17.34
N ARG A 349 4.16 43.60 -16.74
CA ARG A 349 5.34 42.75 -16.47
C ARG A 349 5.08 41.68 -15.43
N LEU A 350 4.38 42.01 -14.34
CA LEU A 350 4.02 41.03 -13.30
C LEU A 350 3.08 39.95 -13.85
N ARG A 351 2.06 40.35 -14.62
CA ARG A 351 1.15 39.44 -15.30
C ARG A 351 1.88 38.58 -16.33
N GLY A 352 2.77 39.17 -17.12
CA GLY A 352 3.60 38.44 -18.08
C GLY A 352 4.49 37.39 -17.42
N ALA A 353 5.12 37.73 -16.28
CA ALA A 353 5.93 36.80 -15.50
C ALA A 353 5.09 35.66 -14.91
N LEU A 354 3.89 35.96 -14.40
CA LEU A 354 2.95 34.94 -13.90
C LEU A 354 2.54 33.96 -15.00
N VAL A 355 2.16 34.47 -16.18
CA VAL A 355 1.78 33.63 -17.34
C VAL A 355 2.96 32.76 -17.81
N VAL A 356 4.17 33.31 -17.88
CA VAL A 356 5.36 32.52 -18.26
C VAL A 356 5.65 31.42 -17.23
N ALA A 357 5.56 31.73 -15.94
CA ALA A 357 5.74 30.74 -14.89
C ALA A 357 4.67 29.65 -14.94
N GLU A 358 3.40 30.02 -15.13
CA GLU A 358 2.26 29.12 -15.27
C GLU A 358 2.43 28.17 -16.46
N ILE A 359 2.75 28.68 -17.65
CA ILE A 359 3.00 27.87 -18.85
C ILE A 359 4.18 26.93 -18.63
N SER A 360 5.25 27.39 -18.00
CA SER A 360 6.43 26.58 -17.71
C SER A 360 6.11 25.43 -16.74
N LEU A 361 5.38 25.71 -15.66
CA LEU A 361 4.92 24.71 -14.69
C LEU A 361 3.96 23.70 -15.33
N ALA A 362 3.02 24.18 -16.14
CA ALA A 362 2.08 23.32 -16.86
C ALA A 362 2.80 22.37 -17.83
N LEU A 363 3.82 22.87 -18.55
CA LEU A 363 4.64 22.04 -19.44
C LEU A 363 5.42 20.97 -18.67
N VAL A 364 6.04 21.31 -17.54
CA VAL A 364 6.75 20.35 -16.69
C VAL A 364 5.81 19.24 -16.19
N LEU A 365 4.63 19.61 -15.70
CA LEU A 365 3.61 18.66 -15.26
C LEU A 365 3.10 17.78 -16.41
N LEU A 366 2.85 18.36 -17.58
CA LEU A 366 2.37 17.64 -18.75
C LEU A 366 3.39 16.60 -19.23
N VAL A 367 4.67 16.99 -19.30
CA VAL A 367 5.76 16.07 -19.67
C VAL A 367 5.91 14.97 -18.61
N GLY A 368 5.91 15.33 -17.32
CA GLY A 368 6.00 14.36 -16.22
C GLY A 368 4.85 13.36 -16.22
N ALA A 369 3.62 13.83 -16.36
CA ALA A 369 2.43 12.99 -16.45
C ALA A 369 2.45 12.10 -17.70
N GLY A 370 2.86 12.65 -18.85
CA GLY A 370 3.01 11.90 -20.10
C GLY A 370 4.02 10.77 -19.98
N LEU A 371 5.19 11.03 -19.38
CA LEU A 371 6.21 10.03 -19.11
C LEU A 371 5.73 8.97 -18.11
N LEU A 372 4.98 9.35 -17.07
CA LEU A 372 4.40 8.39 -16.13
C LEU A 372 3.39 7.46 -16.83
N VAL A 373 2.49 8.01 -17.65
CA VAL A 373 1.53 7.21 -18.43
C VAL A 373 2.26 6.32 -19.43
N GLN A 374 3.30 6.83 -20.09
CA GLN A 374 4.09 6.05 -21.04
C GLN A 374 4.84 4.90 -20.35
N ASN A 375 5.47 5.16 -19.20
CA ASN A 375 6.13 4.14 -18.40
C ASN A 375 5.13 3.11 -17.88
N PHE A 376 3.97 3.55 -17.39
CA PHE A 376 2.92 2.65 -16.92
C PHE A 376 2.37 1.78 -18.06
N LYS A 377 2.10 2.36 -19.24
CA LYS A 377 1.75 1.60 -20.44
C LYS A 377 2.85 0.62 -20.83
N GLY A 378 4.11 1.04 -20.77
CA GLY A 378 5.27 0.20 -21.01
C GLY A 378 5.29 -1.02 -20.07
N LEU A 379 5.09 -0.79 -18.77
CA LEU A 379 5.00 -1.86 -17.76
C LEU A 379 3.84 -2.82 -18.04
N LEU A 380 2.69 -2.30 -18.46
CA LEU A 380 1.55 -3.14 -18.86
C LEU A 380 1.80 -3.89 -20.18
N SER A 381 2.56 -3.30 -21.10
CA SER A 381 2.82 -3.85 -22.43
C SER A 381 4.01 -4.81 -22.48
N VAL A 382 4.84 -4.90 -21.43
CA VAL A 382 5.90 -5.94 -21.31
C VAL A 382 5.32 -7.35 -21.55
N ASN A 383 4.02 -7.53 -21.28
CA ASN A 383 3.32 -8.81 -21.37
C ASN A 383 2.50 -9.01 -22.64
N GLU A 384 2.61 -8.14 -23.66
CA GLU A 384 1.86 -8.29 -24.94
C GLU A 384 2.17 -9.59 -25.69
N SER A 385 3.25 -10.31 -25.32
CA SER A 385 3.56 -11.64 -25.84
C SER A 385 2.58 -12.74 -25.37
N TYR A 386 1.69 -12.47 -24.42
CA TYR A 386 0.68 -13.42 -23.94
C TYR A 386 -0.72 -12.98 -24.37
N SER A 387 -1.57 -13.92 -24.79
CA SER A 387 -2.98 -13.67 -25.10
C SER A 387 -3.88 -14.06 -23.91
N PRO A 388 -4.12 -13.16 -22.93
CA PRO A 388 -4.91 -13.49 -21.73
C PRO A 388 -6.37 -13.83 -22.05
N ARG A 389 -6.88 -13.47 -23.23
CA ARG A 389 -8.28 -13.71 -23.62
C ARG A 389 -8.62 -15.18 -23.85
N THR A 390 -7.63 -16.03 -24.11
CA THR A 390 -7.81 -17.46 -24.38
C THR A 390 -7.23 -18.34 -23.27
N LEU A 391 -6.69 -17.74 -22.20
CA LEU A 391 -6.03 -18.43 -21.10
C LEU A 391 -6.92 -18.43 -19.86
N LEU A 392 -7.25 -19.62 -19.38
CA LEU A 392 -7.83 -19.82 -18.06
C LEU A 392 -6.75 -20.33 -17.11
N THR A 393 -6.49 -19.60 -16.04
CA THR A 393 -5.54 -20.01 -15.01
C THR A 393 -6.26 -20.50 -13.76
N MET A 394 -5.68 -21.51 -13.12
CA MET A 394 -6.17 -22.06 -11.87
C MET A 394 -4.98 -22.31 -10.96
N ASN A 395 -5.07 -21.88 -9.70
CA ASN A 395 -4.07 -22.20 -8.69
C ASN A 395 -4.56 -23.41 -7.88
N LEU A 396 -3.69 -24.39 -7.69
CA LEU A 396 -4.03 -25.65 -7.05
C LEU A 396 -3.01 -26.02 -5.99
N THR A 397 -3.46 -26.13 -4.74
CA THR A 397 -2.64 -26.57 -3.60
C THR A 397 -3.04 -28.00 -3.22
N LEU A 398 -2.09 -28.93 -3.22
CA LEU A 398 -2.34 -30.32 -2.85
C LEU A 398 -2.28 -30.51 -1.33
N PRO A 399 -3.32 -31.07 -0.68
CA PRO A 399 -3.27 -31.36 0.75
C PRO A 399 -2.16 -32.37 1.08
N ARG A 400 -1.18 -31.96 1.88
CA ARG A 400 -0.02 -32.81 2.26
C ARG A 400 -0.41 -34.15 2.89
N LYS A 401 -1.56 -34.22 3.56
CA LYS A 401 -2.07 -35.47 4.16
C LYS A 401 -2.49 -36.52 3.12
N GLN A 402 -3.00 -36.07 1.98
CA GLN A 402 -3.47 -36.94 0.90
C GLN A 402 -2.39 -37.20 -0.15
N TYR A 403 -1.54 -36.20 -0.41
CA TYR A 403 -0.46 -36.25 -1.41
C TYR A 403 0.88 -35.99 -0.73
N ALA A 404 1.37 -37.00 0.00
CA ALA A 404 2.52 -36.86 0.89
C ALA A 404 3.87 -36.99 0.16
N THR A 405 3.91 -37.71 -0.97
CA THR A 405 5.16 -38.02 -1.68
C THR A 405 5.21 -37.37 -3.08
N PRO A 406 6.41 -37.01 -3.59
CA PRO A 406 6.53 -36.44 -4.93
C PRO A 406 5.89 -37.30 -6.05
N PRO A 407 6.02 -38.64 -6.05
CA PRO A 407 5.33 -39.46 -7.05
C PRO A 407 3.80 -39.37 -7.01
N GLN A 408 3.19 -39.25 -5.82
CA GLN A 408 1.73 -39.07 -5.70
C GLN A 408 1.28 -37.72 -6.26
N GLN A 409 2.07 -36.67 -6.01
CA GLN A 409 1.80 -35.33 -6.52
C GLN A 409 1.94 -35.30 -8.05
N LEU A 410 3.00 -35.89 -8.60
CA LEU A 410 3.22 -35.99 -10.04
C LEU A 410 2.09 -36.76 -10.73
N ALA A 411 1.72 -37.93 -10.20
CA ALA A 411 0.64 -38.74 -10.76
C ALA A 411 -0.71 -38.01 -10.77
N PHE A 412 -0.99 -37.21 -9.73
CA PHE A 412 -2.17 -36.37 -9.69
C PHE A 412 -2.14 -35.31 -10.81
N PHE A 413 -1.03 -34.60 -10.96
CA PHE A 413 -0.87 -33.55 -11.97
C PHE A 413 -0.94 -34.09 -13.40
N GLU A 414 -0.34 -35.26 -13.66
CA GLU A 414 -0.45 -35.97 -14.95
C GLU A 414 -1.91 -36.31 -15.28
N GLN A 415 -2.67 -36.84 -14.31
CA GLN A 415 -4.10 -37.14 -14.51
C GLN A 415 -4.93 -35.88 -14.77
N VAL A 416 -4.63 -34.77 -14.09
CA VAL A 416 -5.30 -33.49 -14.32
C VAL A 416 -5.01 -32.99 -15.73
N LEU A 417 -3.75 -32.96 -16.15
CA LEU A 417 -3.37 -32.55 -17.51
C LEU A 417 -4.04 -33.42 -18.58
N GLN A 418 -4.08 -34.73 -18.39
CA GLN A 418 -4.71 -35.64 -19.34
C GLN A 418 -6.22 -35.35 -19.49
N ARG A 419 -6.91 -35.07 -18.38
CA ARG A 419 -8.33 -34.73 -18.40
C ARG A 419 -8.60 -33.37 -19.02
N LEU A 420 -7.79 -32.36 -18.69
CA LEU A 420 -7.93 -31.01 -19.23
C LEU A 420 -7.68 -30.97 -20.75
N ASN A 421 -6.65 -31.65 -21.24
CA ASN A 421 -6.39 -31.78 -22.68
C ASN A 421 -7.50 -32.55 -23.42
N GLY A 422 -8.29 -33.36 -22.72
CA GLY A 422 -9.43 -34.08 -23.28
C GLY A 422 -10.73 -33.27 -23.30
N LEU A 423 -10.76 -32.05 -22.74
CA LEU A 423 -11.98 -31.24 -22.71
C LEU A 423 -12.27 -30.60 -24.07
N PRO A 424 -13.51 -30.68 -24.58
CA PRO A 424 -13.91 -29.94 -25.76
C PRO A 424 -13.73 -28.43 -25.56
N GLY A 425 -12.92 -27.80 -26.41
CA GLY A 425 -12.62 -26.36 -26.36
C GLY A 425 -11.33 -25.99 -25.62
N ALA A 426 -10.64 -26.96 -25.00
CA ALA A 426 -9.27 -26.77 -24.54
C ALA A 426 -8.30 -27.13 -25.68
N GLU A 427 -7.47 -26.19 -26.12
CA GLU A 427 -6.44 -26.42 -27.13
C GLU A 427 -5.19 -27.07 -26.51
N SER A 428 -4.81 -26.62 -25.32
CA SER A 428 -3.72 -27.19 -24.53
C SER A 428 -3.93 -26.94 -23.04
N ALA A 429 -3.29 -27.77 -22.22
CA ALA A 429 -3.19 -27.58 -20.78
C ALA A 429 -1.71 -27.71 -20.36
N ALA A 430 -1.31 -26.83 -19.45
CA ALA A 430 0.03 -26.82 -18.87
C ALA A 430 -0.04 -26.58 -17.36
N ILE A 431 1.00 -27.01 -16.66
CA ILE A 431 1.22 -26.75 -15.24
C ILE A 431 2.48 -25.93 -15.10
N VAL A 432 2.43 -24.96 -14.20
CA VAL A 432 3.57 -24.14 -13.79
C VAL A 432 3.51 -23.94 -12.28
N THR A 433 4.67 -23.85 -11.60
CA THR A 433 4.70 -23.51 -10.17
C THR A 433 4.12 -22.12 -9.91
N HIS A 434 4.47 -21.14 -10.73
CA HIS A 434 3.92 -19.78 -10.65
C HIS A 434 3.60 -19.26 -12.04
N VAL A 435 2.39 -18.75 -12.23
CA VAL A 435 2.05 -18.03 -13.46
C VAL A 435 2.96 -16.79 -13.56
N PRO A 436 3.48 -16.41 -14.74
CA PRO A 436 4.30 -15.22 -14.88
C PRO A 436 3.63 -13.99 -14.25
N TYR A 437 4.39 -13.24 -13.46
CA TYR A 437 3.93 -12.03 -12.74
C TYR A 437 2.78 -12.24 -11.74
N SER A 438 2.48 -13.49 -11.37
CA SER A 438 1.54 -13.79 -10.28
C SER A 438 2.16 -13.55 -8.89
N GLU A 439 1.31 -13.57 -7.86
CA GLU A 439 1.72 -13.52 -6.44
C GLU A 439 2.56 -12.28 -6.05
N GLY A 440 2.38 -11.18 -6.78
CA GLY A 440 3.09 -9.92 -6.50
C GLY A 440 4.60 -9.98 -6.75
N GLY A 441 5.08 -10.99 -7.50
CA GLY A 441 6.51 -11.22 -7.75
C GLY A 441 7.23 -11.98 -6.64
N MET A 442 6.51 -12.46 -5.62
CA MET A 442 7.07 -13.39 -4.63
C MET A 442 7.15 -14.79 -5.22
N VAL A 443 8.13 -15.02 -6.08
CA VAL A 443 8.44 -16.35 -6.63
C VAL A 443 9.46 -17.01 -5.71
N GLY A 444 9.33 -18.32 -5.46
CA GLY A 444 10.33 -19.07 -4.71
C GLY A 444 11.71 -18.97 -5.38
N GLU A 445 12.70 -18.54 -4.62
CA GLU A 445 14.10 -18.58 -5.02
C GLU A 445 14.72 -19.87 -4.50
N ASP A 446 15.30 -20.65 -5.41
CA ASP A 446 16.12 -21.80 -5.03
C ASP A 446 17.59 -21.38 -5.05
N ILE A 447 18.29 -21.86 -4.03
CA ILE A 447 19.71 -21.62 -3.88
C ILE A 447 20.47 -22.70 -4.64
N PHE A 448 21.38 -22.29 -5.52
CA PHE A 448 22.22 -23.18 -6.30
C PHE A 448 23.69 -22.80 -6.24
N SER A 449 24.55 -23.75 -6.62
CA SER A 449 25.97 -23.52 -6.85
C SER A 449 26.36 -24.08 -8.21
N VAL A 450 27.26 -23.38 -8.90
CA VAL A 450 27.83 -23.88 -10.16
C VAL A 450 28.84 -24.95 -9.80
N GLN A 451 28.73 -26.15 -10.39
CA GLN A 451 29.59 -27.28 -10.05
C GLN A 451 31.09 -26.96 -10.17
N GLU A 452 31.47 -26.10 -11.13
CA GLU A 452 32.84 -25.64 -11.36
C GLU A 452 33.31 -24.57 -10.35
N HIS A 453 32.37 -23.90 -9.68
CA HIS A 453 32.60 -22.86 -8.67
C HIS A 453 31.68 -23.10 -7.47
N PRO A 454 31.87 -24.20 -6.72
CA PRO A 454 30.99 -24.53 -5.61
C PRO A 454 31.12 -23.45 -4.53
N ALA A 455 29.98 -22.86 -4.14
CA ALA A 455 29.94 -21.92 -3.04
C ALA A 455 30.43 -22.62 -1.77
N THR A 456 31.47 -22.06 -1.16
CA THR A 456 32.04 -22.61 0.09
C THR A 456 31.31 -22.14 1.33
N LYS A 457 30.48 -21.09 1.18
CA LYS A 457 29.68 -20.50 2.24
C LYS A 457 28.28 -20.23 1.71
N ARG A 458 27.29 -20.27 2.61
CA ARG A 458 25.90 -20.03 2.25
C ARG A 458 25.64 -18.65 1.64
N GLY A 459 26.26 -17.59 2.17
CA GLY A 459 26.15 -16.25 1.58
C GLY A 459 26.93 -16.04 0.28
N GLU A 460 27.65 -17.05 -0.22
CA GLU A 460 28.27 -17.07 -1.56
C GLU A 460 27.41 -17.84 -2.56
N GLN A 461 26.34 -18.50 -2.09
CA GLN A 461 25.44 -19.24 -2.97
C GLN A 461 24.60 -18.26 -3.81
N GLN A 462 24.32 -18.65 -5.04
CA GLN A 462 23.47 -17.88 -5.94
C GLN A 462 22.03 -18.30 -5.74
N ASP A 463 21.13 -17.35 -5.84
CA ASP A 463 19.69 -17.56 -5.92
C ASP A 463 19.24 -17.47 -7.37
N ALA A 464 18.26 -18.30 -7.71
CA ALA A 464 17.52 -18.16 -8.95
C ALA A 464 16.04 -18.38 -8.69
N ILE A 465 15.22 -17.60 -9.37
CA ILE A 465 13.81 -17.91 -9.50
C ILE A 465 13.69 -19.22 -10.28
N VAL A 466 13.23 -20.28 -9.62
CA VAL A 466 13.03 -21.58 -10.26
C VAL A 466 11.55 -21.78 -10.55
N GLN A 467 11.25 -21.99 -11.83
CA GLN A 467 9.92 -22.37 -12.28
C GLN A 467 9.94 -23.78 -12.85
N ASN A 468 9.11 -24.64 -12.27
CA ASN A 468 8.84 -25.96 -12.81
C ASN A 468 7.65 -25.85 -13.74
N ILE A 469 7.84 -26.27 -14.98
CA ILE A 469 6.82 -26.25 -16.03
C ILE A 469 6.60 -27.65 -16.58
N SER A 470 5.39 -27.93 -17.02
CA SER A 470 5.10 -29.11 -17.83
C SER A 470 5.68 -28.95 -19.25
N PRO A 471 5.99 -30.05 -19.96
CA PRO A 471 6.49 -29.99 -21.33
C PRO A 471 5.61 -29.21 -22.32
N SER A 472 4.30 -29.12 -22.06
CA SER A 472 3.31 -28.42 -22.88
C SER A 472 3.19 -26.91 -22.61
N TYR A 473 4.09 -26.33 -21.81
CA TYR A 473 3.98 -24.92 -21.38
C TYR A 473 4.32 -23.90 -22.48
N PHE A 474 5.22 -24.22 -23.40
CA PHE A 474 5.68 -23.32 -24.46
C PHE A 474 5.08 -23.64 -25.83
#